data_AF-A0A927DAR4-F1
#
_entry.id   AF-A0A927DAR4-F1
#
_cell.length_a   1.000
_cell.length_b   1.000
_cell.length_c   1.000
_cell.angle_alpha   90.00
_cell.angle_beta   90.00
_cell.angle_gamma   90.00
#
_symmetry.space_group_name_H-M   'P 1'
#
loop_
_entity.id
_entity.type
_entity.pdbx_description
1 polymer ?
#
loop_
_entity_poly.entity_id
_entity_poly.type
_entity_poly.pdbx_seq_one_letter_code
_entity_poly.pdbx_strand_id
1 'polypeptide(L)'
;GELDRADEVFEQTGTVLPEGRMERTLRKLEHLQKEAARYRSIEKRMDETGETQVSLSDPDARSMATTPRMPRVVGCNVQTAVEAENHLIVAHEVTMHGYDRDALSMMAIAARDAMALDQIAAIADKGYYKSEEILACEEASISVVVPKPQTSNAGARGQFDKADFAYDAEADVYVCPAGQRLIYRFTGQQDNKAIRTYWSSHCEGCVLKDKCTNSKERRIRRWEHEDVLERVQQRL
;
A
#
# COMPACT_ATOMS: atom_id res chain seq x y z
N GLY A 1 23.46 -35.08 18.40
CA GLY A 1 24.37 -34.02 17.92
C GLY A 1 25.73 -34.61 17.59
N GLU A 2 26.68 -33.83 17.06
CA GLU A 2 28.05 -34.31 16.83
C GLU A 2 28.77 -34.71 18.13
N LEU A 3 28.41 -34.10 19.27
CA LEU A 3 28.89 -34.48 20.61
C LEU A 3 28.26 -35.80 21.06
N ASP A 4 26.94 -35.97 20.92
CA ASP A 4 26.31 -37.26 21.26
C ASP A 4 26.88 -38.43 20.42
N ARG A 5 27.21 -38.19 19.14
CA ARG A 5 27.90 -39.17 18.29
C ARG A 5 29.35 -39.40 18.71
N ALA A 6 30.01 -38.38 19.26
CA ALA A 6 31.35 -38.50 19.82
C ALA A 6 31.36 -39.40 21.05
N ASP A 7 30.37 -39.20 21.93
CA ASP A 7 30.20 -39.94 23.17
C ASP A 7 29.84 -41.40 22.85
N GLU A 8 28.93 -41.65 21.89
CA GLU A 8 28.63 -43.01 21.39
C GLU A 8 29.87 -43.72 20.78
N VAL A 9 30.67 -43.01 19.98
CA VAL A 9 31.89 -43.57 19.37
C VAL A 9 32.96 -43.83 20.44
N PHE A 10 33.09 -42.95 21.43
CA PHE A 10 34.01 -43.14 22.55
C PHE A 10 33.60 -44.35 23.40
N GLU A 11 32.31 -44.51 23.72
CA GLU A 11 31.80 -45.69 24.43
C GLU A 11 32.05 -47.01 23.68
N GLN A 12 32.00 -46.99 22.35
CA GLN A 12 32.17 -48.18 21.52
C GLN A 12 33.62 -48.49 21.15
N THR A 13 34.49 -47.48 21.04
CA THR A 13 35.84 -47.63 20.45
C THR A 13 36.97 -47.10 21.33
N GLY A 14 36.68 -46.42 22.43
CA GLY A 14 37.67 -45.74 23.29
C GLY A 14 38.41 -44.59 22.61
N THR A 15 38.05 -44.24 21.38
CA THR A 15 38.75 -43.22 20.59
C THR A 15 38.20 -41.85 20.91
N VAL A 16 39.02 -40.98 21.50
CA VAL A 16 38.65 -39.61 21.84
C VAL A 16 38.71 -38.74 20.59
N LEU A 17 37.77 -37.82 20.45
CA LEU A 17 37.88 -36.79 19.42
C LEU A 17 39.15 -35.94 19.61
N PRO A 18 39.80 -35.48 18.53
CA PRO A 18 40.92 -34.57 18.66
C PRO A 18 40.55 -33.33 19.48
N GLU A 19 41.36 -32.97 20.48
CA GLU A 19 41.08 -31.90 21.44
C GLU A 19 40.68 -30.58 20.76
N GLY A 20 41.39 -30.18 19.70
CA GLY A 20 41.08 -28.97 18.94
C GLY A 20 39.72 -29.00 18.22
N ARG A 21 39.19 -30.19 17.91
CA ARG A 21 37.84 -30.34 17.35
C ARG A 21 36.79 -30.25 18.46
N MET A 22 37.03 -30.86 19.63
CA MET A 22 36.16 -30.73 20.80
C MET A 22 36.04 -29.27 21.25
N GLU A 23 37.17 -28.57 21.36
CA GLU A 23 37.20 -27.15 21.75
C GLU A 23 36.41 -26.27 20.77
N ARG A 24 36.56 -26.49 19.46
CA ARG A 24 35.79 -25.77 18.43
C ARG A 24 34.29 -26.03 18.55
N THR A 25 33.88 -27.27 18.82
CA THR A 25 32.47 -27.64 18.98
C THR A 25 31.87 -27.01 20.24
N LEU A 26 32.60 -27.02 21.36
CA LEU A 26 32.16 -26.36 22.60
C LEU A 26 32.02 -24.84 22.43
N ARG A 27 32.98 -24.18 21.78
CA ARG A 27 32.88 -22.74 21.46
C ARG A 27 31.66 -22.43 20.58
N LYS A 28 31.36 -23.28 19.59
CA LYS A 28 30.18 -23.12 18.74
C LYS A 28 28.89 -23.34 19.53
N LEU A 29 28.86 -24.30 20.44
CA LEU A 29 27.72 -24.56 21.30
C LEU A 29 27.43 -23.39 22.24
N GLU A 30 28.47 -22.84 22.87
CA GLU A 30 28.35 -21.64 23.72
C GLU A 30 27.83 -20.43 22.92
N HIS A 31 28.33 -20.23 21.69
CA HIS A 31 27.85 -19.18 20.80
C HIS A 31 26.35 -19.35 20.48
N LEU A 32 25.93 -20.56 20.09
CA LEU A 32 24.52 -20.85 19.79
C LEU A 32 23.61 -20.68 21.00
N GLN A 33 24.08 -21.03 22.21
CA GLN A 33 23.33 -20.82 23.45
C GLN A 33 23.14 -19.32 23.74
N LYS A 34 24.19 -18.50 23.53
CA LYS A 34 24.11 -17.04 23.64
C LYS A 34 23.14 -16.44 22.61
N GLU A 35 23.20 -16.90 21.36
CA GLU A 35 22.25 -16.48 20.32
C GLU A 35 20.80 -16.88 20.65
N ALA A 36 20.56 -18.09 21.11
CA ALA A 36 19.23 -18.55 21.49
C ALA A 36 18.63 -17.73 22.65
N ALA A 37 19.46 -17.39 23.66
CA ALA A 37 19.03 -16.51 24.74
C ALA A 37 18.67 -15.10 24.23
N ARG A 38 19.50 -14.57 23.32
CA ARG A 38 19.23 -13.29 22.66
C ARG A 38 17.92 -13.31 21.87
N TYR A 39 17.67 -14.32 21.04
CA TYR A 39 16.43 -14.40 20.25
C TYR A 39 15.19 -14.52 21.14
N ARG A 40 15.24 -15.31 22.21
CA ARG A 40 14.15 -15.38 23.21
C ARG A 40 13.83 -14.02 23.86
N SER A 41 14.85 -13.20 24.10
CA SER A 41 14.63 -11.85 24.65
C SER A 41 13.95 -10.91 23.65
N ILE A 42 14.26 -11.05 22.35
CA ILE A 42 13.63 -10.27 21.27
C ILE A 42 12.18 -10.72 21.09
N GLU A 43 11.93 -12.02 21.06
CA GLU A 43 10.59 -12.61 20.98
C GLU A 43 9.71 -12.11 22.14
N LYS A 44 10.21 -12.15 23.38
CA LYS A 44 9.47 -11.62 24.53
C LYS A 44 9.12 -10.14 24.39
N ARG A 45 10.06 -9.31 23.91
CA ARG A 45 9.78 -7.89 23.61
C ARG A 45 8.68 -7.75 22.54
N MET A 46 8.76 -8.54 21.47
CA MET A 46 7.76 -8.50 20.40
C MET A 46 6.37 -8.86 20.92
N ASP A 47 6.26 -9.85 21.80
CA ASP A 47 5.00 -10.23 22.45
C ASP A 47 4.47 -9.12 23.37
N GLU A 48 5.33 -8.46 24.15
CA GLU A 48 4.95 -7.37 25.06
C GLU A 48 4.51 -6.09 24.33
N THR A 49 5.17 -5.78 23.21
CA THR A 49 4.96 -4.53 22.45
C THR A 49 3.95 -4.69 21.31
N GLY A 50 3.64 -5.93 20.91
CA GLY A 50 2.89 -6.24 19.69
C GLY A 50 3.68 -5.99 18.40
N GLU A 51 4.99 -5.72 18.48
CA GLU A 51 5.84 -5.49 17.31
C GLU A 51 5.99 -6.78 16.47
N THR A 52 5.83 -6.66 15.16
CA THR A 52 6.03 -7.80 14.23
C THR A 52 7.45 -7.87 13.66
N GLN A 53 8.24 -6.82 13.85
CA GLN A 53 9.63 -6.73 13.39
C GLN A 53 10.45 -5.89 14.37
N VAL A 54 11.70 -6.27 14.60
CA VAL A 54 12.67 -5.51 15.40
C VAL A 54 13.95 -5.35 14.59
N SER A 55 14.37 -4.10 14.37
CA SER A 55 15.70 -3.81 13.84
C SER A 55 16.70 -3.75 14.99
N LEU A 56 17.85 -4.40 14.79
CA LEU A 56 18.90 -4.53 15.81
C LEU A 56 19.83 -3.31 15.88
N SER A 57 19.76 -2.43 14.88
CA SER A 57 20.60 -1.24 14.75
C SER A 57 19.84 0.04 15.10
N ASP A 58 18.58 0.10 14.67
CA ASP A 58 17.67 1.21 14.91
C ASP A 58 16.29 0.64 15.27
N PRO A 59 15.84 0.72 16.53
CA PRO A 59 14.57 0.17 16.99
C PRO A 59 13.34 0.72 16.26
N ASP A 60 13.42 1.91 15.67
CA ASP A 60 12.29 2.56 14.97
C ASP A 60 12.26 2.20 13.48
N ALA A 61 13.36 1.66 12.95
CA ALA A 61 13.43 1.22 11.57
C ALA A 61 12.61 -0.06 11.33
N ARG A 62 12.03 -0.16 10.13
CA ARG A 62 11.27 -1.33 9.67
C ARG A 62 11.79 -1.81 8.33
N SER A 63 11.63 -3.10 8.07
CA SER A 63 11.93 -3.67 6.75
C SER A 63 10.83 -3.30 5.77
N MET A 64 11.17 -2.47 4.78
CA MET A 64 10.24 -1.97 3.76
C MET A 64 10.55 -2.57 2.40
N ALA A 65 9.50 -3.03 1.71
CA ALA A 65 9.60 -3.45 0.33
C ALA A 65 9.57 -2.23 -0.60
N THR A 66 10.73 -1.78 -1.06
CA THR A 66 10.83 -0.60 -1.92
C THR A 66 10.58 -0.93 -3.40
N THR A 67 11.02 -2.10 -3.89
CA THR A 67 10.70 -2.58 -5.26
C THR A 67 10.77 -4.11 -5.37
N PRO A 68 10.15 -4.72 -6.41
CA PRO A 68 10.29 -6.16 -6.68
C PRO A 68 11.75 -6.63 -6.92
N ARG A 69 12.66 -5.71 -7.27
CA ARG A 69 14.08 -6.02 -7.56
C ARG A 69 15.01 -5.81 -6.35
N MET A 70 14.60 -5.02 -5.37
CA MET A 70 15.35 -4.75 -4.13
C MET A 70 14.44 -5.10 -2.96
N PRO A 71 14.52 -6.33 -2.41
CA PRO A 71 13.40 -6.86 -1.65
C PRO A 71 13.09 -6.07 -0.40
N ARG A 72 14.10 -5.54 0.31
CA ARG A 72 13.95 -5.02 1.67
C ARG A 72 15.04 -4.01 2.01
N VAL A 73 14.67 -2.76 2.23
CA VAL A 73 15.53 -1.76 2.89
C VAL A 73 15.05 -1.64 4.33
N VAL A 74 15.97 -1.62 5.29
CA VAL A 74 15.64 -1.31 6.69
C VAL A 74 15.82 0.19 6.87
N GLY A 75 14.74 0.88 7.22
CA GLY A 75 14.78 2.32 7.43
C GLY A 75 13.46 2.86 7.95
N CYS A 76 13.27 4.17 7.83
CA CYS A 76 12.06 4.91 8.16
C CYS A 76 11.56 5.66 6.91
N ASN A 77 10.25 5.89 6.81
CA ASN A 77 9.64 6.59 5.69
C ASN A 77 9.30 8.01 6.12
N VAL A 78 10.12 8.98 5.69
CA VAL A 78 9.95 10.38 6.02
C VAL A 78 9.08 11.06 4.97
N GLN A 79 7.97 11.62 5.42
CA GLN A 79 7.04 12.40 4.64
C GLN A 79 7.37 13.88 4.85
N THR A 80 7.32 14.69 3.80
CA THR A 80 7.70 16.11 3.89
C THR A 80 6.80 16.95 3.00
N ALA A 81 6.28 18.05 3.56
CA ALA A 81 5.54 19.07 2.84
C ALA A 81 6.37 20.34 2.76
N VAL A 82 6.48 20.88 1.55
CA VAL A 82 7.28 22.08 1.25
C VAL A 82 6.36 23.15 0.69
N GLU A 83 6.44 24.35 1.26
CA GLU A 83 5.78 25.54 0.75
C GLU A 83 6.44 25.98 -0.55
N ALA A 84 5.64 26.26 -1.58
CA ALA A 84 6.11 26.37 -2.96
C ALA A 84 6.88 27.67 -3.27
N GLU A 85 6.55 28.79 -2.63
CA GLU A 85 7.11 30.11 -2.92
C GLU A 85 8.49 30.32 -2.29
N ASN A 86 8.65 29.95 -1.02
CA ASN A 86 9.86 30.18 -0.23
C ASN A 86 10.69 28.90 -0.03
N HIS A 87 10.19 27.76 -0.52
CA HIS A 87 10.84 26.45 -0.40
C HIS A 87 11.11 26.04 1.05
N LEU A 88 10.22 26.43 1.96
CA LEU A 88 10.31 26.10 3.38
C LEU A 88 9.62 24.77 3.64
N ILE A 89 10.27 23.90 4.41
CA ILE A 89 9.63 22.70 4.96
C ILE A 89 8.65 23.17 6.04
N VAL A 90 7.36 22.95 5.80
CA VAL A 90 6.28 23.38 6.70
C VAL A 90 5.73 22.24 7.55
N ALA A 91 5.88 21.00 7.08
CA ALA A 91 5.55 19.82 7.86
C ALA A 91 6.47 18.65 7.47
N HIS A 92 6.77 17.80 8.44
CA HIS A 92 7.41 16.51 8.21
C HIS A 92 6.87 15.49 9.20
N GLU A 93 6.82 14.22 8.80
CA GLU A 93 6.37 13.12 9.66
C GLU A 93 7.17 11.86 9.36
N VAL A 94 7.48 11.06 10.38
CA VAL A 94 8.22 9.81 10.23
C VAL A 94 7.27 8.64 10.39
N THR A 95 7.00 7.95 9.29
CA THR A 95 6.08 6.82 9.27
C THR A 95 6.82 5.48 9.18
N MET A 96 6.19 4.45 9.73
CA MET A 96 6.64 3.06 9.61
C MET A 96 6.05 2.35 8.38
N HIS A 97 5.27 3.06 7.56
CA HIS A 97 4.63 2.50 6.36
C HIS A 97 5.59 2.54 5.18
N GLY A 98 5.72 1.42 4.46
CA GLY A 98 6.55 1.32 3.25
C GLY A 98 5.93 1.91 1.99
N TYR A 99 4.93 2.79 2.11
CA TYR A 99 4.20 3.41 1.02
C TYR A 99 3.65 4.77 1.46
N ASP A 100 3.31 5.63 0.49
CA ASP A 100 2.90 7.01 0.77
C ASP A 100 1.38 7.24 0.67
N ARG A 101 0.64 6.23 0.20
CA ARG A 101 -0.79 6.32 -0.11
C ARG A 101 -1.71 6.70 1.07
N ASP A 102 -1.22 6.64 2.30
CA ASP A 102 -1.95 6.96 3.54
C ASP A 102 -1.44 8.26 4.20
N ALA A 103 -0.51 8.99 3.56
CA ALA A 103 0.15 10.15 4.15
C ALA A 103 -0.38 11.50 3.64
N LEU A 104 -1.18 11.51 2.58
CA LEU A 104 -1.59 12.75 1.89
C LEU A 104 -2.38 13.70 2.80
N SER A 105 -3.46 13.22 3.41
CA SER A 105 -4.35 14.10 4.19
C SER A 105 -3.68 14.62 5.46
N MET A 106 -2.99 13.74 6.19
CA MET A 106 -2.26 14.11 7.40
C MET A 106 -1.19 15.17 7.11
N MET A 107 -0.39 14.99 6.05
CA MET A 107 0.65 15.95 5.69
C MET A 107 0.08 17.29 5.20
N ALA A 108 -1.00 17.25 4.42
CA ALA A 108 -1.63 18.46 3.91
C ALA A 108 -2.28 19.28 5.03
N ILE A 109 -2.96 18.61 5.98
CA ILE A 109 -3.54 19.26 7.17
C ILE A 109 -2.44 19.86 8.03
N ALA A 110 -1.37 19.11 8.32
CA ALA A 110 -0.23 19.61 9.10
C ALA A 110 0.43 20.84 8.44
N ALA A 111 0.59 20.81 7.12
CA ALA A 111 1.13 21.95 6.36
C ALA A 111 0.22 23.18 6.45
N ARG A 112 -1.10 23.01 6.24
CA ARG A 112 -2.09 24.10 6.36
C ARG A 112 -2.04 24.74 7.74
N ASP A 113 -2.06 23.91 8.79
CA ASP A 113 -2.09 24.36 10.18
C ASP A 113 -0.79 25.09 10.55
N ALA A 114 0.37 24.58 10.11
CA ALA A 114 1.67 25.22 10.32
C ALA A 114 1.79 26.58 9.60
N MET A 115 1.18 26.72 8.43
CA MET A 115 1.14 27.97 7.66
C MET A 115 0.07 28.94 8.17
N ALA A 116 -0.81 28.51 9.07
CA ALA A 116 -1.95 29.28 9.59
C ALA A 116 -2.82 29.88 8.46
N LEU A 117 -3.08 29.09 7.42
CA LEU A 117 -3.94 29.47 6.29
C LEU A 117 -5.27 28.74 6.34
N ASP A 118 -6.35 29.41 5.92
CA ASP A 118 -7.68 28.79 5.85
C ASP A 118 -7.79 27.79 4.70
N GLN A 119 -7.08 28.04 3.60
CA GLN A 119 -7.10 27.21 2.39
C GLN A 119 -5.70 27.11 1.79
N ILE A 120 -5.35 25.89 1.38
CA ILE A 120 -4.13 25.61 0.62
C ILE A 120 -4.44 24.71 -0.57
N ALA A 121 -3.51 24.68 -1.53
CA ALA A 121 -3.47 23.70 -2.60
C ALA A 121 -2.32 22.72 -2.36
N ALA A 122 -2.64 21.44 -2.19
CA ALA A 122 -1.67 20.37 -2.03
C ALA A 122 -1.40 19.68 -3.37
N ILE A 123 -0.14 19.67 -3.79
CA ILE A 123 0.32 18.97 -4.98
C ILE A 123 1.15 17.77 -4.51
N ALA A 124 0.80 16.56 -4.95
CA ALA A 124 1.54 15.37 -4.59
C ALA A 124 1.63 14.40 -5.77
N ASP A 125 2.61 13.49 -5.72
CA ASP A 125 2.81 12.51 -6.78
C ASP A 125 1.76 11.38 -6.74
N LYS A 126 1.79 10.53 -7.77
CA LYS A 126 0.83 9.41 -7.91
C LYS A 126 0.90 8.37 -6.76
N GLY A 127 1.99 8.33 -5.99
CA GLY A 127 2.17 7.45 -4.83
C GLY A 127 1.23 7.80 -3.69
N TYR A 128 0.81 9.06 -3.61
CA TYR A 128 -0.17 9.58 -2.65
C TYR A 128 -1.63 9.39 -3.11
N TYR A 129 -1.88 8.80 -4.28
CA TYR A 129 -3.25 8.60 -4.76
C TYR A 129 -3.98 7.53 -3.96
N LYS A 130 -4.90 7.96 -3.09
CA LYS A 130 -5.89 7.11 -2.42
C LYS A 130 -7.20 7.89 -2.26
N SER A 131 -8.32 7.25 -2.58
CA SER A 131 -9.62 7.92 -2.67
C SER A 131 -10.06 8.55 -1.34
N GLU A 132 -9.82 7.86 -0.23
CA GLU A 132 -10.16 8.29 1.12
C GLU A 132 -9.31 9.48 1.56
N GLU A 133 -8.01 9.49 1.24
CA GLU A 133 -7.13 10.62 1.55
C GLU A 133 -7.51 11.88 0.78
N ILE A 134 -7.85 11.71 -0.51
CA ILE A 134 -8.30 12.81 -1.36
C ILE A 134 -9.62 13.40 -0.83
N LEU A 135 -10.57 12.54 -0.44
CA LEU A 135 -11.81 12.97 0.19
C LEU A 135 -11.54 13.73 1.49
N ALA A 136 -10.70 13.19 2.38
CA ALA A 136 -10.35 13.83 3.64
C ALA A 136 -9.72 15.22 3.45
N CYS A 137 -8.88 15.40 2.43
CA CYS A 137 -8.35 16.72 2.09
C CYS A 137 -9.44 17.70 1.66
N GLU A 138 -10.33 17.28 0.77
CA GLU A 138 -11.41 18.14 0.26
C GLU A 138 -12.40 18.52 1.37
N GLU A 139 -12.71 17.59 2.28
CA GLU A 139 -13.50 17.86 3.50
C GLU A 139 -12.79 18.83 4.45
N ALA A 140 -11.45 18.79 4.48
CA ALA A 140 -10.61 19.75 5.20
C ALA A 140 -10.41 21.08 4.46
N SER A 141 -11.16 21.34 3.37
CA SER A 141 -11.03 22.55 2.52
C SER A 141 -9.63 22.71 1.90
N ILE A 142 -8.92 21.60 1.68
CA ILE A 142 -7.63 21.56 1.01
C ILE A 142 -7.85 21.04 -0.41
N SER A 143 -7.57 21.90 -1.40
CA SER A 143 -7.65 21.49 -2.80
C SER A 143 -6.44 20.61 -3.14
N VAL A 144 -6.69 19.44 -3.71
CA VAL A 144 -5.63 18.48 -4.06
C VAL A 144 -5.43 18.39 -5.57
N VAL A 145 -4.17 18.25 -5.99
CA VAL A 145 -3.75 17.88 -7.35
C VAL A 145 -2.85 16.64 -7.27
N VAL A 146 -3.41 15.47 -7.61
CA VAL A 146 -2.68 14.18 -7.58
C VAL A 146 -3.00 13.36 -8.84
N PRO A 147 -1.98 12.94 -9.61
CA PRO A 147 -2.18 12.09 -10.78
C PRO A 147 -2.79 10.74 -10.44
N LYS A 148 -3.84 10.33 -11.17
CA LYS A 148 -4.44 8.99 -11.01
C LYS A 148 -3.56 7.92 -11.66
N PRO A 149 -3.17 6.86 -10.92
CA PRO A 149 -2.42 5.76 -11.49
C PRO A 149 -3.30 4.96 -12.48
N GLN A 150 -2.73 4.63 -13.64
CA GLN A 150 -3.37 3.73 -14.60
C GLN A 150 -3.20 2.28 -14.14
N THR A 151 -4.24 1.72 -13.53
CA THR A 151 -4.25 0.33 -13.03
C THR A 151 -5.05 -0.63 -13.92
N SER A 152 -5.77 -0.10 -14.90
CA SER A 152 -6.59 -0.89 -15.82
C SER A 152 -5.73 -1.44 -16.97
N ASN A 153 -5.72 -2.77 -17.12
CA ASN A 153 -5.15 -3.44 -18.28
C ASN A 153 -6.13 -3.46 -19.48
N ALA A 154 -7.22 -2.69 -19.47
CA ALA A 154 -8.20 -2.67 -20.56
C ALA A 154 -7.57 -2.11 -21.84
N GLY A 155 -6.89 -0.96 -21.76
CA GLY A 155 -6.21 -0.35 -22.91
C GLY A 155 -5.14 -1.27 -23.53
N ALA A 156 -4.34 -1.95 -22.71
CA ALA A 156 -3.35 -2.92 -23.18
C ALA A 156 -3.99 -4.14 -23.91
N ARG A 157 -5.26 -4.44 -23.62
CA ARG A 157 -6.05 -5.48 -24.28
C ARG A 157 -6.89 -4.96 -25.45
N GLY A 158 -6.75 -3.67 -25.81
CA GLY A 158 -7.57 -3.03 -26.83
C GLY A 158 -9.06 -2.92 -26.47
N GLN A 159 -9.38 -2.98 -25.18
CA GLN A 159 -10.75 -2.87 -24.66
C GLN A 159 -11.02 -1.46 -24.11
N PHE A 160 -12.28 -1.04 -24.17
CA PHE A 160 -12.74 0.19 -23.53
C PHE A 160 -12.48 0.17 -22.02
N ASP A 161 -11.95 1.27 -21.50
CA ASP A 161 -11.74 1.49 -20.08
C ASP A 161 -12.93 2.24 -19.45
N LYS A 162 -12.92 2.44 -18.13
CA LYS A 162 -13.96 3.24 -17.44
C LYS A 162 -14.07 4.67 -18.01
N ALA A 163 -12.95 5.26 -18.44
CA ALA A 163 -12.91 6.60 -18.99
C ALA A 163 -13.72 6.76 -20.29
N ASP A 164 -13.96 5.67 -21.03
CA ASP A 164 -14.79 5.69 -22.24
C ASP A 164 -16.31 5.71 -21.94
N PHE A 165 -16.71 5.67 -20.66
CA PHE A 165 -18.10 5.68 -20.22
C PHE A 165 -18.40 7.02 -19.55
N ALA A 166 -19.23 7.83 -20.19
CA ALA A 166 -19.65 9.12 -19.65
C ALA A 166 -20.69 8.93 -18.54
N TYR A 167 -20.52 9.62 -17.41
CA TYR A 167 -21.52 9.63 -16.34
C TYR A 167 -22.46 10.83 -16.51
N ASP A 168 -23.76 10.56 -16.54
CA ASP A 168 -24.84 11.55 -16.51
C ASP A 168 -25.38 11.61 -15.07
N ALA A 169 -25.00 12.67 -14.36
CA ALA A 169 -25.35 12.85 -12.95
C ALA A 169 -26.84 13.18 -12.74
N GLU A 170 -27.48 13.86 -13.70
CA GLU A 170 -28.90 14.23 -13.58
C GLU A 170 -29.80 12.98 -13.64
N ALA A 171 -29.46 12.06 -14.53
CA ALA A 171 -30.22 10.82 -14.70
C ALA A 171 -29.67 9.63 -13.90
N ASP A 172 -28.54 9.80 -13.20
CA ASP A 172 -27.79 8.73 -12.51
C ASP A 172 -27.56 7.49 -13.40
N VAL A 173 -26.96 7.70 -14.57
CA VAL A 173 -26.60 6.62 -15.48
C VAL A 173 -25.21 6.80 -16.06
N TYR A 174 -24.60 5.69 -16.49
CA TYR A 174 -23.48 5.76 -17.41
C TYR A 174 -23.95 5.57 -18.85
N VAL A 175 -23.32 6.24 -19.80
CA VAL A 175 -23.52 6.06 -21.24
C VAL A 175 -22.25 5.42 -21.81
N CYS A 176 -22.38 4.27 -22.44
CA CYS A 176 -21.24 3.57 -23.04
C CYS A 176 -20.93 4.05 -24.47
N PRO A 177 -19.79 3.66 -25.06
CA PRO A 177 -19.43 4.00 -26.45
C PRO A 177 -20.44 3.53 -27.52
N ALA A 178 -21.28 2.53 -27.21
CA ALA A 178 -22.37 2.09 -28.09
C ALA A 178 -23.68 2.90 -27.91
N GLY A 179 -23.65 3.99 -27.13
CA GLY A 179 -24.81 4.83 -26.83
C GLY A 179 -25.83 4.21 -25.85
N GLN A 180 -25.52 3.05 -25.26
CA GLN A 180 -26.43 2.39 -24.32
C GLN A 180 -26.32 2.98 -22.92
N ARG A 181 -27.47 3.15 -22.26
CA ARG A 181 -27.55 3.59 -20.86
C ARG A 181 -27.36 2.40 -19.92
N LEU A 182 -26.46 2.57 -18.96
CA LEU A 182 -26.18 1.65 -17.86
C LEU A 182 -26.85 2.26 -16.62
N ILE A 183 -27.98 1.67 -16.23
CA ILE A 183 -28.74 2.11 -15.05
C ILE A 183 -28.08 1.63 -13.76
N TYR A 184 -28.31 2.35 -12.67
CA TYR A 184 -28.01 1.90 -11.32
C TYR A 184 -28.74 0.58 -11.02
N ARG A 185 -28.08 -0.30 -10.27
CA ARG A 185 -28.62 -1.63 -9.96
C ARG A 185 -28.59 -1.95 -8.48
N PHE A 186 -27.44 -1.77 -7.85
CA PHE A 186 -27.28 -1.94 -6.41
C PHE A 186 -26.02 -1.23 -5.90
N THR A 187 -25.97 -1.05 -4.59
CA THR A 187 -24.80 -0.61 -3.84
C THR A 187 -24.27 -1.76 -3.01
N GLY A 188 -22.97 -2.04 -3.13
CA GLY A 188 -22.26 -2.98 -2.27
C GLY A 188 -21.27 -2.25 -1.36
N GLN A 189 -20.82 -2.92 -0.31
CA GLN A 189 -19.69 -2.46 0.51
C GLN A 189 -18.41 -3.12 0.02
N GLN A 190 -17.37 -2.35 -0.24
CA GLN A 190 -16.04 -2.84 -0.59
C GLN A 190 -15.00 -1.97 0.12
N ASP A 191 -14.15 -2.57 0.95
CA ASP A 191 -13.09 -1.87 1.68
C ASP A 191 -13.62 -0.62 2.43
N ASN A 192 -14.76 -0.76 3.12
CA ASN A 192 -15.50 0.31 3.81
C ASN A 192 -16.02 1.45 2.92
N LYS A 193 -16.13 1.23 1.60
CA LYS A 193 -16.72 2.17 0.65
C LYS A 193 -18.06 1.67 0.14
N ALA A 194 -19.05 2.56 0.05
CA ALA A 194 -20.27 2.28 -0.67
C ALA A 194 -20.03 2.40 -2.18
N ILE A 195 -20.04 1.25 -2.87
CA ILE A 195 -19.79 1.16 -4.32
C ILE A 195 -21.10 0.91 -5.06
N ARG A 196 -21.54 1.90 -5.83
CA ARG A 196 -22.67 1.82 -6.74
C ARG A 196 -22.26 1.08 -8.01
N THR A 197 -23.09 0.12 -8.43
CA THR A 197 -22.83 -0.69 -9.63
C THR A 197 -23.88 -0.44 -10.70
N TYR A 198 -23.41 -0.23 -11.93
CA TYR A 198 -24.21 0.10 -13.10
C TYR A 198 -23.95 -0.90 -14.23
N TRP A 199 -25.00 -1.34 -14.92
CA TRP A 199 -24.86 -2.09 -16.19
C TRP A 199 -26.14 -2.05 -17.03
N SER A 200 -25.96 -2.26 -18.33
CA SER A 200 -27.05 -2.38 -19.30
C SER A 200 -27.32 -3.85 -19.58
N SER A 201 -28.59 -4.21 -19.76
CA SER A 201 -28.98 -5.57 -20.19
C SER A 201 -28.81 -5.78 -21.70
N HIS A 202 -28.45 -4.73 -22.46
CA HIS A 202 -28.27 -4.77 -23.92
C HIS A 202 -26.87 -5.24 -24.36
N CYS A 203 -26.00 -5.64 -23.41
CA CYS A 203 -24.64 -6.07 -23.75
C CYS A 203 -24.58 -7.35 -24.59
N GLU A 204 -25.58 -8.24 -24.48
CA GLU A 204 -25.49 -9.58 -25.08
C GLU A 204 -25.43 -9.56 -26.62
N GLY A 205 -26.21 -8.68 -27.26
CA GLY A 205 -26.23 -8.46 -28.71
C GLY A 205 -25.51 -7.19 -29.18
N CYS A 206 -24.66 -6.61 -28.33
CA CYS A 206 -23.99 -5.35 -28.66
C CYS A 206 -22.85 -5.56 -29.67
N VAL A 207 -22.83 -4.77 -30.74
CA VAL A 207 -21.77 -4.82 -31.78
C VAL A 207 -20.37 -4.50 -31.26
N LEU A 208 -20.26 -3.82 -30.11
CA LEU A 208 -18.99 -3.47 -29.47
C LEU A 208 -18.57 -4.43 -28.35
N LYS A 209 -19.29 -5.55 -28.14
CA LYS A 209 -19.09 -6.44 -27.00
C LYS A 209 -17.65 -6.93 -26.88
N ASP A 210 -17.05 -7.41 -27.98
CA ASP A 210 -15.69 -7.96 -28.01
C ASP A 210 -14.62 -6.93 -27.60
N LYS A 211 -14.87 -5.64 -27.88
CA LYS A 211 -14.01 -4.52 -27.46
C LYS A 211 -14.39 -3.94 -26.10
N CYS A 212 -15.43 -4.45 -25.44
CA CYS A 212 -15.97 -3.88 -24.21
C CYS A 212 -15.78 -4.81 -23.00
N THR A 213 -16.16 -6.07 -23.11
CA THR A 213 -16.09 -7.03 -22.00
C THR A 213 -16.20 -8.48 -22.50
N ASN A 214 -15.53 -9.40 -21.81
CA ASN A 214 -15.69 -10.83 -22.04
C ASN A 214 -16.83 -11.44 -21.21
N SER A 215 -17.38 -10.67 -20.26
CA SER A 215 -18.50 -11.11 -19.42
C SER A 215 -19.85 -10.90 -20.11
N LYS A 216 -20.92 -11.45 -19.53
CA LYS A 216 -22.30 -11.23 -20.02
C LYS A 216 -22.62 -9.74 -20.18
N GLU A 217 -22.22 -8.94 -19.19
CA GLU A 217 -22.46 -7.50 -19.11
C GLU A 217 -21.20 -6.76 -18.66
N ARG A 218 -21.03 -5.51 -19.11
CA ARG A 218 -19.99 -4.61 -18.58
C ARG A 218 -20.55 -3.93 -17.33
N ARG A 219 -19.92 -4.19 -16.19
CA ARG A 219 -20.25 -3.54 -14.91
C ARG A 219 -19.33 -2.34 -14.67
N ILE A 220 -19.92 -1.17 -14.46
CA ILE A 220 -19.20 0.04 -14.03
C ILE A 220 -19.43 0.22 -12.54
N ARG A 221 -18.33 0.40 -11.79
CA ARG A 221 -18.33 0.66 -10.36
C ARG A 221 -17.99 2.12 -10.13
N ARG A 222 -18.83 2.80 -9.33
CA ARG A 222 -18.66 4.20 -8.93
C ARG A 222 -18.70 4.26 -7.41
N TRP A 223 -17.67 4.83 -6.80
CA TRP A 223 -17.74 5.15 -5.37
C TRP A 223 -18.74 6.29 -5.17
N GLU A 224 -19.43 6.35 -4.03
CA GLU A 224 -20.40 7.41 -3.73
C GLU A 224 -19.80 8.82 -3.83
N HIS A 225 -18.51 8.97 -3.52
CA HIS A 225 -17.74 10.22 -3.62
C HIS A 225 -16.84 10.29 -4.86
N GLU A 226 -17.14 9.54 -5.94
CA GLU A 226 -16.33 9.58 -7.16
C GLU A 226 -16.30 10.97 -7.82
N ASP A 227 -17.33 11.79 -7.60
CA ASP A 227 -17.38 13.19 -8.05
C ASP A 227 -16.21 14.02 -7.49
N VAL A 228 -15.78 13.73 -6.26
CA VAL A 228 -14.62 14.35 -5.63
C VAL A 228 -13.35 14.00 -6.40
N LEU A 229 -13.18 12.72 -6.76
CA LEU A 229 -12.04 12.26 -7.54
C LEU A 229 -12.04 12.85 -8.94
N GLU A 230 -13.20 12.95 -9.59
CA GLU A 230 -13.37 13.56 -10.90
C GLU A 230 -12.98 15.05 -10.88
N ARG A 231 -13.39 15.81 -9.86
CA ARG A 231 -12.96 17.21 -9.69
C ARG A 231 -11.45 17.33 -9.54
N VAL A 232 -10.82 16.47 -8.74
CA VAL A 232 -9.35 16.48 -8.57
C VAL A 232 -8.64 16.16 -9.88
N GLN A 233 -9.17 15.22 -10.68
CA GLN A 233 -8.58 14.92 -11.99
C GLN A 233 -8.73 16.06 -13.01
N GLN A 234 -9.73 16.92 -12.89
CA GLN A 234 -9.90 18.09 -13.76
C GLN A 234 -8.90 19.23 -13.46
N ARG A 235 -8.18 19.16 -12.33
CA ARG A 235 -7.17 20.16 -11.95
C ARG A 235 -5.77 19.87 -12.49
N LEU A 236 -5.56 18.69 -13.08
CA LEU A 236 -4.32 18.26 -13.74
C LEU A 236 -4.25 18.81 -15.16
#